data_AF-A0A821VNG9-F1
#
_entry.id   AF-A0A821VNG9-F1
#
_cell.length_a   1.000
_cell.length_b   1.000
_cell.length_c   1.000
_cell.angle_alpha   90.00
_cell.angle_beta   90.00
_cell.angle_gamma   90.00
#
_symmetry.space_group_name_H-M   'P 1'
#
loop_
_entity.id
_entity.type
_entity.pdbx_description
1 polymer ?
#
loop_
_entity_poly.entity_id
_entity_poly.type
_entity_poly.pdbx_seq_one_letter_code
_entity_poly.pdbx_strand_id
1 'polypeptide(L)'
;MVPVVSFGENELYRRRAHCNLIPNGIIWGRLLAGYIPLRHPVVTVVGKPIHVKQNTNPTDNDVDKLHHEYIQAVEELFEVNKHTYRSEHVKLEIV
;
A
#
# COMPACT_ATOMS: atom_id res chain seq x y z
N MET A 1 11.25 1.33 15.78
CA MET A 1 10.31 1.50 14.65
C MET A 1 10.31 0.21 13.84
N VAL A 2 9.19 -0.22 13.27
CA VAL A 2 9.14 -1.47 12.48
C VAL A 2 8.57 -1.16 11.09
N PRO A 3 9.29 -1.48 10.00
CA PRO A 3 8.79 -1.28 8.64
C PRO A 3 7.72 -2.32 8.33
N VAL A 4 6.64 -1.87 7.70
CA VAL A 4 5.49 -2.68 7.33
C VAL A 4 5.10 -2.34 5.91
N VAL A 5 4.87 -3.37 5.09
CA VAL A 5 4.43 -3.23 3.70
C VAL A 5 3.19 -4.08 3.48
N SER A 6 2.14 -3.48 2.93
CA SER A 6 0.90 -4.17 2.55
C SER A 6 0.83 -4.36 1.04
N PHE A 7 0.62 -5.60 0.61
CA PHE A 7 0.40 -5.99 -0.77
C PHE A 7 -1.08 -6.20 -1.05
N GLY A 8 -1.55 -5.80 -2.24
CA GLY A 8 -2.94 -6.01 -2.71
C GLY A 8 -3.90 -4.83 -2.49
N GLU A 9 -3.51 -3.80 -1.74
CA GLU A 9 -4.36 -2.62 -1.48
C GLU A 9 -4.68 -1.82 -2.76
N ASN A 10 -3.71 -1.72 -3.67
CA ASN A 10 -3.88 -1.00 -4.95
C ASN A 10 -4.86 -1.68 -5.92
N GLU A 11 -5.12 -2.97 -5.74
CA GLU A 11 -6.03 -3.72 -6.61
C GLU A 11 -7.51 -3.56 -6.19
N LEU A 12 -7.77 -3.08 -4.98
CA LEU A 12 -9.12 -2.81 -4.48
C LEU A 12 -9.90 -1.83 -5.36
N TYR A 13 -9.20 -0.94 -6.09
CA TYR A 13 -9.80 0.17 -6.84
C TYR A 13 -9.59 0.12 -8.36
N ARG A 14 -8.92 -0.90 -8.91
CA ARG A 14 -8.46 -0.86 -10.32
C ARG A 14 -9.55 -1.16 -11.37
N ARG A 15 -10.81 -1.44 -11.02
CA ARG A 15 -11.85 -1.74 -12.02
C ARG A 15 -12.73 -0.51 -12.33
N ARG A 16 -12.65 0.00 -13.57
CA ARG A 16 -13.79 0.68 -14.20
C ARG A 16 -14.91 -0.35 -14.32
N ALA A 17 -15.98 -0.17 -13.55
CA ALA A 17 -17.17 -1.01 -13.65
C ALA A 17 -17.83 -0.81 -15.03
N HIS A 18 -17.47 -1.65 -16.00
CA HIS A 18 -18.31 -1.84 -17.19
C HIS A 18 -19.51 -2.70 -16.76
N CYS A 19 -20.47 -2.07 -16.09
CA CYS A 19 -21.78 -2.66 -15.84
C CYS A 19 -22.61 -2.56 -17.13
N ASN A 20 -22.53 -3.58 -17.98
CA ASN A 20 -23.49 -3.78 -19.05
C ASN A 20 -24.73 -4.48 -18.46
N LEU A 21 -25.63 -3.73 -17.83
CA LEU A 21 -26.94 -4.28 -17.48
C LEU A 21 -28.08 -3.27 -17.74
N ILE A 22 -28.87 -3.65 -18.76
CA ILE A 22 -30.27 -3.33 -19.06
C ILE A 22 -30.55 -1.90 -19.61
N PRO A 23 -31.20 -1.76 -20.80
CA PRO A 23 -31.31 -0.47 -21.48
C PRO A 23 -32.19 0.57 -20.77
N ASN A 24 -33.16 0.16 -19.95
CA ASN A 24 -34.27 1.05 -19.56
C ASN A 24 -34.74 0.89 -18.10
N GLY A 25 -33.84 0.82 -17.12
CA GLY A 25 -34.25 0.94 -15.73
C GLY A 25 -33.17 0.58 -14.72
N ILE A 26 -32.73 1.57 -13.94
CA ILE A 26 -32.17 1.55 -12.58
C ILE A 26 -31.07 2.63 -12.48
N ILE A 27 -31.48 3.83 -12.08
CA ILE A 27 -30.58 4.92 -11.65
C ILE A 27 -30.03 4.66 -10.22
N TRP A 28 -30.59 3.71 -9.47
CA TRP A 28 -30.24 3.46 -8.06
C TRP A 28 -28.99 2.59 -7.85
N GLY A 29 -28.69 1.65 -8.75
CA GLY A 29 -27.50 0.78 -8.65
C GLY A 29 -26.22 1.42 -9.17
N ARG A 30 -26.33 2.45 -10.04
CA ARG A 30 -25.19 3.03 -10.78
C ARG A 30 -24.29 3.91 -9.91
N LEU A 31 -24.84 4.55 -8.88
CA LEU A 31 -24.05 5.35 -7.93
C LEU A 31 -23.44 4.49 -6.83
N LEU A 32 -24.04 3.34 -6.48
CA LEU A 32 -23.54 2.50 -5.38
C LEU A 32 -22.54 1.43 -5.83
N ALA A 33 -22.69 0.88 -7.04
CA ALA A 33 -21.80 -0.18 -7.54
C ALA A 33 -20.38 0.28 -7.90
N GLY A 34 -20.14 1.60 -8.00
CA GLY A 34 -18.83 2.16 -8.35
C GLY A 34 -17.90 2.45 -7.17
N TYR A 35 -18.40 2.42 -5.92
CA TYR A 35 -17.64 2.78 -4.72
C TYR A 35 -17.37 1.60 -3.77
N ILE A 36 -17.84 0.39 -4.10
CA ILE A 36 -17.60 -0.77 -3.23
C ILE A 36 -16.22 -1.36 -3.59
N PRO A 37 -15.24 -1.34 -2.68
CA PRO A 37 -13.96 -1.99 -2.92
C PRO A 37 -14.20 -3.49 -3.11
N LEU A 38 -13.61 -4.05 -4.16
CA LEU A 38 -13.70 -5.48 -4.42
C LEU A 38 -12.95 -6.23 -3.31
N ARG A 39 -13.46 -7.39 -2.90
CA ARG A 39 -12.71 -8.27 -2.00
C ARG A 39 -11.46 -8.75 -2.72
N HIS A 40 -10.30 -8.26 -2.30
CA HIS A 40 -9.00 -8.72 -2.73
C HIS A 40 -8.23 -9.22 -1.51
N PRO A 41 -7.50 -10.35 -1.58
CA PRO A 41 -6.55 -10.69 -0.52
C PRO A 41 -5.53 -9.56 -0.35
N VAL A 42 -5.43 -9.05 0.89
CA VAL A 42 -4.41 -8.11 1.32
C VAL A 42 -3.44 -8.85 2.22
N VAL A 43 -2.14 -8.73 1.95
CA VAL A 43 -1.10 -9.39 2.72
C VAL A 43 -0.15 -8.34 3.28
N THR A 44 -0.10 -8.24 4.60
CA THR A 44 0.81 -7.33 5.30
C THR A 44 2.05 -8.09 5.75
N VAL A 45 3.22 -7.67 5.26
CA VAL A 45 4.52 -8.21 5.65
C VAL A 45 5.17 -7.25 6.64
N VAL A 46 5.61 -7.80 7.77
CA VAL A 46 6.29 -7.05 8.83
C VAL A 46 7.78 -7.33 8.73
N GLY A 47 8.58 -6.27 8.63
CA GLY A 47 10.04 -6.37 8.53
C GLY A 47 10.75 -6.41 9.89
N LYS A 48 12.09 -6.32 9.84
CA LYS A 48 12.93 -6.33 11.03
C LYS A 48 12.77 -5.03 11.83
N PRO A 49 12.75 -5.09 13.16
CA PRO A 49 12.67 -3.88 13.98
C PRO A 49 13.94 -3.03 13.87
N ILE A 50 13.77 -1.73 13.63
CA ILE A 50 14.81 -0.70 13.65
C ILE A 50 14.86 -0.09 15.04
N HIS A 51 16.06 -0.07 15.65
CA HIS A 51 16.25 0.45 17.00
C HIS A 51 16.33 1.98 16.98
N VAL A 52 15.37 2.65 17.60
CA VAL A 52 15.30 4.11 17.64
C VAL A 52 15.72 4.58 19.03
N LYS A 53 16.74 5.44 19.09
CA LYS A 53 17.12 6.12 20.34
C LYS A 53 16.11 7.23 20.61
N GLN A 54 15.48 7.19 21.78
CA GLN A 54 14.58 8.26 22.21
C GLN A 54 15.43 9.47 22.65
N ASN A 55 15.21 10.62 22.01
CA ASN A 55 15.86 11.89 22.34
C ASN A 55 14.76 12.94 22.59
N THR A 56 14.91 13.76 23.64
CA THR A 56 13.94 14.79 24.03
C THR A 56 13.93 16.00 23.10
N ASN A 57 15.03 16.29 22.41
CA ASN A 57 15.13 17.31 21.37
C ASN A 57 15.89 16.73 20.16
N PRO A 58 15.21 16.02 19.25
CA PRO A 58 15.84 15.52 18.03
C PRO A 58 16.24 16.69 17.12
N THR A 59 17.37 16.56 16.44
CA THR A 59 17.78 17.49 15.37
C THR A 59 17.26 16.96 14.04
N ASP A 60 16.94 17.84 13.07
CA ASP A 60 16.42 17.43 11.75
C ASP A 60 17.32 16.38 11.06
N ASN A 61 18.64 16.52 11.20
CA ASN A 61 19.60 15.55 10.65
C ASN A 61 19.48 14.14 11.25
N ASP A 62 19.10 14.02 12.53
CA ASP A 62 18.89 12.71 13.15
C ASP A 62 17.61 12.05 12.65
N VAL A 63 16.57 12.86 12.38
CA VAL A 63 15.31 12.41 11.78
C VAL A 63 15.53 11.95 10.35
N ASP A 64 16.25 12.74 9.54
CA ASP A 64 16.58 12.41 8.15
C ASP A 64 17.36 11.10 8.05
N LYS A 65 18.34 10.89 8.92
CA LYS A 65 19.10 9.62 8.96
C LYS A 65 18.20 8.43 9.26
N LEU A 66 17.35 8.53 10.28
CA LEU A 66 16.40 7.47 10.63
C LEU A 66 15.36 7.24 9.53
N HIS A 67 14.91 8.30 8.86
CA HIS A 67 13.99 8.21 7.75
C HIS A 67 14.62 7.50 6.55
N HIS A 68 15.89 7.78 6.25
CA HIS A 68 16.64 7.11 5.19
C HIS A 68 16.82 5.61 5.49
N GLU A 69 17.18 5.28 6.73
CA GLU A 69 17.29 3.87 7.19
C GLU A 69 15.94 3.14 7.10
N TYR A 70 14.84 3.83 7.45
CA TYR A 70 13.50 3.28 7.32
C TYR A 70 13.12 3.02 5.87
N ILE A 71 13.37 3.98 4.96
CA ILE A 71 13.09 3.84 3.53
C ILE A 71 13.83 2.62 2.96
N GLN A 72 15.13 2.52 3.25
CA GLN A 72 15.95 1.41 2.76
C GLN A 72 15.39 0.06 3.24
N ALA A 73 15.01 -0.05 4.51
CA ALA A 73 14.45 -1.28 5.06
C ALA A 73 13.09 -1.65 4.43
N VAL A 74 12.27 -0.67 4.06
CA VAL A 74 11.00 -0.86 3.35
C VAL A 74 11.22 -1.31 1.91
N GLU A 75 12.17 -0.69 1.20
CA GLU A 75 12.53 -1.07 -0.17
C GLU A 75 13.05 -2.50 -0.22
N GLU A 76 13.96 -2.88 0.69
CA GLU A 76 14.46 -4.25 0.81
C GLU A 76 13.32 -5.25 1.08
N LEU A 77 12.40 -4.92 2.00
CA LEU A 77 11.26 -5.77 2.33
C LEU A 77 10.34 -5.97 1.11
N PHE A 78 10.13 -4.91 0.33
CA PHE A 78 9.33 -4.99 -0.89
C PHE A 78 10.00 -5.81 -1.97
N GLU A 79 11.29 -5.57 -2.24
CA GLU A 79 12.07 -6.27 -3.25
C GLU A 79 12.10 -7.79 -3.03
N VAL A 80 12.17 -8.23 -1.78
CA VAL A 80 12.13 -9.66 -1.42
C VAL A 80 10.74 -10.27 -1.71
N ASN A 81 9.67 -9.51 -1.51
CA ASN A 81 8.30 -10.03 -1.52
C ASN A 81 7.53 -9.74 -2.84
N LYS A 82 8.04 -8.85 -3.70
CA LYS A 82 7.35 -8.40 -4.94
C LYS A 82 7.02 -9.55 -5.90
N HIS A 83 7.90 -10.54 -6.00
CA HIS A 83 7.71 -11.71 -6.88
C HIS A 83 6.63 -12.65 -6.34
N THR A 84 6.57 -12.83 -5.03
CA THR A 84 5.58 -13.69 -4.37
C THR A 84 4.17 -13.15 -4.51
N TYR A 85 3.99 -11.83 -4.41
CA TYR A 85 2.69 -11.17 -4.46
C TYR A 85 2.37 -10.51 -5.81
N ARG A 86 3.01 -10.95 -6.90
CA ARG A 86 2.75 -10.53 -8.30
C ARG A 86 2.71 -9.01 -8.50
N SER A 87 3.50 -8.28 -7.71
CA SER A 87 3.55 -6.82 -7.72
C SER A 87 4.69 -6.30 -8.62
N GLU A 88 5.13 -7.08 -9.62
CA GLU A 88 6.32 -6.81 -10.43
C GLU A 88 6.23 -5.52 -11.26
N HIS A 89 5.00 -5.08 -11.58
CA HIS A 89 4.75 -3.83 -12.32
C HIS A 89 4.40 -2.64 -11.42
N VAL A 90 4.44 -2.81 -10.10
CA VAL A 90 4.09 -1.75 -9.15
C VAL A 90 5.36 -1.07 -8.70
N LYS A 91 5.49 0.21 -9.05
CA LYS A 91 6.56 1.06 -8.51
C LYS A 91 6.17 1.46 -7.08
N LEU A 92 7.08 1.28 -6.13
CA LEU A 92 6.93 1.89 -4.81
C LEU A 92 7.10 3.41 -4.94
N GLU A 93 6.11 4.14 -4.45
CA GLU A 93 6.18 5.59 -4.24
C GLU A 93 6.02 5.84 -2.74
N ILE A 94 7.11 6.24 -2.09
CA ILE A 94 7.12 6.62 -0.69
C ILE A 94 6.93 8.14 -0.67
N VAL A 95 5.79 8.60 -0.17
CA VAL A 95 5.39 10.02 -0.08
C VAL A 95 5.71 10.58 1.29
#